data_AF-A0A9E5JQN2-F1
#
_entry.id   AF-A0A9E5JQN2-F1
#
_cell.length_a   1.000
_cell.length_b   1.000
_cell.length_c   1.000
_cell.angle_alpha   90.00
_cell.angle_beta   90.00
_cell.angle_gamma   90.00
#
_symmetry.space_group_name_H-M   'P 1'
#
loop_
_entity.id
_entity.type
_entity.pdbx_description
1 polymer ?
#
loop_
_entity_poly.entity_id
_entity_poly.type
_entity_poly.pdbx_seq_one_letter_code
_entity_poly.pdbx_strand_id
1 'polypeptide(L)'
;MNDADNTPEHQAVSLVVRHLKLEDVDHSNLPQILSDIETTYGVDSASFEEASSTLHIAYDAIQCSLEGLEGIIQTHGGDIAHDWETVFKEGYYRFVDSNIRDHAVSEVWGGHSDASETTAPETSPTKPKR
;
A
#
# COMPACT_ATOMS: atom_id res chain seq x y z
N MET A 1 16.33 -37.07 14.96
CA MET A 1 15.08 -36.61 14.33
C MET A 1 15.05 -35.10 14.48
N ASN A 2 14.90 -34.40 13.36
CA ASN A 2 14.84 -32.95 13.28
C ASN A 2 13.44 -32.49 13.66
N ASP A 3 13.33 -31.64 14.66
CA ASP A 3 12.24 -30.68 14.77
C ASP A 3 12.90 -29.31 14.94
N ALA A 4 13.58 -28.90 13.87
CA ALA A 4 13.91 -27.51 13.66
C ALA A 4 12.58 -26.80 13.47
N ASP A 5 12.15 -26.12 14.54
CA ASP A 5 11.09 -25.13 14.53
C ASP A 5 11.48 -23.99 13.57
N ASN A 6 11.33 -24.26 12.28
CA ASN A 6 11.22 -23.24 11.24
C ASN A 6 9.74 -22.85 11.19
N THR A 7 9.29 -22.11 12.19
CA THR A 7 8.12 -21.25 12.00
C THR A 7 8.57 -20.15 11.06
N PRO A 8 8.10 -20.11 9.79
CA PRO A 8 8.49 -19.03 8.89
C PRO A 8 8.02 -17.72 9.51
N GLU A 9 8.98 -16.83 9.76
CA GLU A 9 8.76 -15.45 10.17
C GLU A 9 7.53 -14.83 9.48
N HIS A 10 6.61 -14.32 10.28
CA HIS A 10 5.44 -13.55 9.86
C HIS A 10 5.87 -12.14 9.42
N GLN A 11 6.75 -12.06 8.42
CA GLN A 11 7.47 -10.84 8.04
C GLN A 11 7.22 -10.35 6.60
N ALA A 12 6.28 -10.92 5.84
CA ALA A 12 6.23 -10.65 4.41
C ALA A 12 4.83 -10.51 3.82
N VAL A 13 4.03 -9.53 4.27
CA VAL A 13 2.84 -9.11 3.49
C VAL A 13 2.69 -7.60 3.31
N SER A 14 3.44 -6.77 4.03
CA SER A 14 3.30 -5.30 3.95
C SER A 14 4.48 -4.55 3.33
N LEU A 15 5.65 -5.16 3.15
CA LEU A 15 6.77 -4.51 2.46
C LEU A 15 6.46 -4.39 0.97
N VAL A 16 6.43 -3.16 0.47
CA VAL A 16 6.11 -2.84 -0.92
C VAL A 16 7.23 -2.01 -1.55
N VAL A 17 7.49 -2.25 -2.83
CA VAL A 17 8.44 -1.45 -3.63
C VAL A 17 7.68 -0.56 -4.60
N ARG A 18 8.08 0.71 -4.69
CA ARG A 18 7.52 1.71 -5.61
C ARG A 18 8.61 2.47 -6.33
N HIS A 19 8.29 2.91 -7.53
CA HIS A 19 9.13 3.74 -8.38
C HIS A 19 8.35 5.01 -8.70
N LEU A 20 8.78 6.13 -8.14
CA LEU A 20 8.11 7.41 -8.25
C LEU A 20 8.99 8.33 -9.09
N LYS A 21 8.50 8.74 -10.25
CA LYS A 21 9.18 9.78 -11.02
C LYS A 21 8.98 11.11 -10.31
N LEU A 22 10.06 11.84 -10.07
CA LEU A 22 10.02 13.15 -9.41
C LEU A 22 10.19 14.27 -10.44
N GLU A 23 9.58 15.41 -10.15
CA GLU A 23 9.80 16.69 -10.82
C GLU A 23 10.23 17.75 -9.79
N ASP A 24 10.77 18.87 -10.28
CA ASP A 24 11.28 19.98 -9.46
C ASP A 24 12.35 19.56 -8.42
N VAL A 25 13.10 18.50 -8.73
CA VAL A 25 14.27 18.04 -7.95
C VAL A 25 15.59 18.46 -8.58
N ASP A 26 16.52 18.90 -7.75
CA ASP A 26 17.88 19.30 -8.14
C ASP A 26 18.91 18.92 -7.06
N HIS A 27 20.17 19.34 -7.27
CA HIS A 27 21.28 19.00 -6.38
C HIS A 27 21.17 19.66 -4.98
N SER A 28 20.29 20.64 -4.81
CA SER A 28 20.10 21.36 -3.56
C SER A 28 19.06 20.69 -2.67
N ASN A 29 17.96 20.17 -3.23
CA ASN A 29 16.86 19.58 -2.46
C ASN A 29 16.90 18.05 -2.38
N LEU A 30 17.39 17.36 -3.40
CA LEU A 30 17.38 15.90 -3.48
C LEU A 30 18.08 15.21 -2.29
N PRO A 31 19.25 15.67 -1.81
CA PRO A 31 19.88 15.06 -0.64
C PRO A 31 19.04 15.16 0.63
N GLN A 32 18.27 16.24 0.79
CA GLN A 32 17.40 16.44 1.94
C GLN A 32 16.17 15.53 1.85
N ILE A 33 15.57 15.44 0.66
CA ILE A 33 14.45 14.52 0.37
C ILE A 33 14.84 13.08 0.70
N LEU A 34 15.98 12.61 0.19
CA LEU A 34 16.44 11.24 0.44
C LEU A 34 16.69 10.98 1.93
N SER A 35 17.37 11.90 2.61
CA SER A 35 17.66 11.76 4.04
C SER A 35 16.39 11.69 4.90
N ASP A 36 15.37 12.49 4.59
CA ASP A 36 14.12 12.50 5.37
C ASP A 36 13.28 11.24 5.06
N ILE A 37 13.29 10.77 3.82
CA ILE A 37 12.64 9.50 3.46
C ILE A 37 13.33 8.32 4.15
N GLU A 38 14.67 8.22 4.10
CA GLU A 38 15.43 7.14 4.74
C GLU A 38 15.25 7.08 6.26
N THR A 39 14.99 8.22 6.90
CA THR A 39 14.75 8.30 8.35
C THR A 39 13.28 8.13 8.73
N THR A 40 12.38 8.01 7.75
CA THR A 40 10.94 7.80 7.98
C THR A 40 10.68 6.39 8.50
N TYR A 41 9.93 6.30 9.60
CA TYR A 41 9.56 5.01 10.19
C TYR A 41 8.75 4.17 9.19
N GLY A 42 9.15 2.90 9.02
CA GLY A 42 8.54 2.00 8.04
C GLY A 42 9.16 2.09 6.64
N VAL A 43 10.12 2.96 6.38
CA VAL A 43 10.95 2.88 5.16
C VAL A 43 12.10 1.89 5.40
N ASP A 44 12.28 0.97 4.47
CA ASP A 44 13.37 -0.01 4.48
C ASP A 44 14.58 0.50 3.66
N SER A 45 14.31 1.08 2.49
CA SER A 45 15.35 1.63 1.63
C SER A 45 14.80 2.71 0.69
N ALA A 46 15.66 3.66 0.34
CA ALA A 46 15.39 4.68 -0.67
C ALA A 46 16.65 4.93 -1.52
N SER A 47 16.48 5.14 -2.81
CA SER A 47 17.56 5.56 -3.72
C SER A 47 17.00 6.32 -4.91
N PHE A 48 17.83 7.14 -5.54
CA PHE A 48 17.41 7.96 -6.68
C PHE A 48 18.25 7.67 -7.93
N GLU A 49 17.57 7.47 -9.06
CA GLU A 49 18.17 7.34 -10.38
C GLU A 49 18.04 8.66 -11.15
N GLU A 50 19.15 9.39 -11.28
CA GLU A 50 19.18 10.70 -11.93
C GLU A 50 18.76 10.67 -13.40
N ALA A 51 19.15 9.62 -14.13
CA ALA A 51 18.91 9.51 -15.58
C ALA A 51 17.42 9.48 -15.94
N SER A 52 16.60 8.87 -15.08
CA SER A 52 15.15 8.76 -15.26
C SER A 52 14.37 9.70 -14.33
N SER A 53 15.08 10.40 -13.43
CA SER A 53 14.49 11.17 -12.32
C SER A 53 13.54 10.32 -11.48
N THR A 54 13.95 9.08 -11.17
CA THR A 54 13.10 8.11 -10.46
C THR A 54 13.61 7.84 -9.05
N LEU A 55 12.73 8.03 -8.07
CA LEU A 55 12.90 7.59 -6.69
C LEU A 55 12.44 6.14 -6.55
N HIS A 56 13.35 5.26 -6.17
CA HIS A 56 13.08 3.86 -5.81
C HIS A 56 12.95 3.77 -4.29
N ILE A 57 11.81 3.28 -3.80
CA ILE A 57 11.53 3.15 -2.36
C ILE A 57 10.96 1.78 -2.04
N ALA A 58 11.42 1.21 -0.93
CA ALA A 58 10.80 0.07 -0.28
C ALA A 58 10.29 0.50 1.11
N TYR A 59 9.02 0.25 1.41
CA TYR A 59 8.43 0.60 2.70
C TYR A 59 7.36 -0.40 3.15
N ASP A 60 7.16 -0.50 4.46
CA ASP A 60 6.08 -1.23 5.11
C ASP A 60 4.78 -0.43 5.00
N ALA A 61 3.86 -0.89 4.15
CA ALA A 61 2.56 -0.26 3.89
C ALA A 61 1.62 -0.19 5.11
N ILE A 62 1.91 -0.90 6.20
CA ILE A 62 1.16 -0.76 7.46
C ILE A 62 1.64 0.47 8.24
N GLN A 63 2.93 0.77 8.18
CA GLN A 63 3.58 1.82 8.98
C GLN A 63 3.84 3.11 8.20
N CYS A 64 3.93 3.02 6.88
CA CYS A 64 4.23 4.12 5.97
C CYS A 64 3.26 4.12 4.78
N SER A 65 3.02 5.28 4.19
CA SER A 65 2.08 5.45 3.07
C SER A 65 2.65 6.42 2.04
N LEU A 66 2.19 6.29 0.79
CA LEU A 66 2.60 7.19 -0.28
C LEU A 66 2.27 8.66 0.01
N GLU A 67 1.13 8.97 0.63
CA GLU A 67 0.75 10.34 0.98
C GLU A 67 1.75 10.97 1.97
N GLY A 68 2.26 10.18 2.93
CA GLY A 68 3.29 10.63 3.87
C GLY A 68 4.63 10.92 3.17
N LEU A 69 5.02 10.05 2.24
CA LEU A 69 6.25 10.22 1.45
C LEU A 69 6.15 11.40 0.47
N GLU A 70 5.00 11.60 -0.15
CA GLU A 70 4.70 12.76 -1.00
C GLU A 70 4.83 14.08 -0.22
N GLY A 71 4.29 14.13 1.01
CA GLY A 71 4.43 15.31 1.87
C GLY A 71 5.88 15.67 2.19
N ILE A 72 6.76 14.68 2.33
CA ILE A 72 8.21 14.91 2.52
C ILE A 72 8.82 15.51 1.25
N ILE A 73 8.52 14.94 0.08
CA ILE A 73 9.02 15.42 -1.22
C ILE A 73 8.62 16.89 -1.43
N GLN A 74 7.35 17.22 -1.19
CA GLN A 74 6.80 18.58 -1.33
C GLN A 74 7.37 19.57 -0.30
N THR A 75 7.71 19.12 0.91
CA THR A 75 8.34 19.98 1.94
C THR A 75 9.67 20.56 1.47
N HIS A 76 10.41 19.83 0.61
CA HIS A 76 11.68 20.27 0.04
C HIS A 76 11.54 20.84 -1.38
N GLY A 77 10.31 21.07 -1.84
CA GLY A 77 10.01 21.73 -3.12
C GLY A 77 10.12 20.83 -4.36
N GLY A 78 10.22 19.51 -4.19
CA GLY A 78 10.01 18.56 -5.28
C GLY A 78 8.54 18.14 -5.38
N ASP A 79 8.18 17.43 -6.45
CA ASP A 79 6.85 16.83 -6.58
C ASP A 79 6.92 15.46 -7.27
N ILE A 80 5.86 14.66 -7.18
CA ILE A 80 5.72 13.43 -7.96
C ILE A 80 5.18 13.80 -9.33
N ALA A 81 5.89 13.44 -10.40
CA ALA A 81 5.50 13.79 -11.76
C ALA A 81 4.09 13.26 -12.10
N HIS A 82 3.22 14.14 -12.59
CA HIS A 82 1.81 13.83 -12.91
C HIS A 82 1.60 13.28 -14.34
N ASP A 83 2.66 12.75 -14.98
CA ASP A 83 2.54 12.09 -16.29
C ASP A 83 1.62 10.86 -16.17
N TRP A 84 0.69 10.69 -17.12
CA TRP A 84 -0.40 9.69 -17.25
C TRP A 84 -0.25 8.27 -16.65
N GLU A 85 0.97 7.81 -16.35
CA GLU A 85 1.26 6.62 -15.54
C GLU A 85 0.88 6.78 -14.06
N THR A 86 0.95 8.00 -13.51
CA THR A 86 0.70 8.34 -12.11
C THR A 86 -0.81 8.30 -11.81
N VAL A 87 -1.64 8.88 -12.69
CA VAL A 87 -3.11 8.86 -12.55
C VAL A 87 -3.70 7.43 -12.61
N PHE A 88 -3.06 6.51 -13.34
CA PHE A 88 -3.52 5.12 -13.43
C PHE A 88 -3.01 4.22 -12.29
N LYS A 89 -1.87 4.55 -11.67
CA LYS A 89 -1.24 3.76 -10.59
C LYS A 89 -1.56 4.25 -9.17
N GLU A 90 -1.82 5.54 -8.97
CA GLU A 90 -2.18 6.10 -7.65
C GLU A 90 -3.46 5.48 -7.08
N GLY A 91 -4.48 5.27 -7.92
CA GLY A 91 -5.72 4.62 -7.51
C GLY A 91 -5.52 3.15 -7.12
N TYR A 92 -4.64 2.44 -7.82
CA TYR A 92 -4.33 1.03 -7.56
C TYR A 92 -3.47 0.87 -6.30
N TYR A 93 -2.45 1.70 -6.08
CA TYR A 93 -1.63 1.62 -4.87
C TYR A 93 -2.40 2.03 -3.62
N ARG A 94 -3.22 3.08 -3.68
CA ARG A 94 -4.09 3.46 -2.56
C ARG A 94 -5.10 2.35 -2.20
N PHE A 95 -5.62 1.64 -3.20
CA PHE A 95 -6.49 0.49 -3.00
C PHE A 95 -5.75 -0.72 -2.41
N VAL A 96 -4.56 -1.06 -2.93
CA VAL A 96 -3.75 -2.19 -2.44
C VAL A 96 -3.22 -1.92 -1.03
N ASP A 97 -2.68 -0.74 -0.77
CA ASP A 97 -2.15 -0.35 0.54
C ASP A 97 -3.28 -0.29 1.59
N SER A 98 -4.47 0.21 1.21
CA SER A 98 -5.66 0.15 2.10
C SER A 98 -6.13 -1.27 2.36
N ASN A 99 -6.14 -2.15 1.36
CA ASN A 99 -6.51 -3.55 1.56
C ASN A 99 -5.53 -4.29 2.49
N ILE A 100 -4.23 -4.04 2.37
CA ILE A 100 -3.21 -4.63 3.27
C ILE A 100 -3.45 -4.15 4.71
N ARG A 101 -3.67 -2.85 4.90
CA ARG A 101 -3.98 -2.26 6.21
C ARG A 101 -5.28 -2.84 6.80
N ASP A 102 -6.35 -2.90 6.02
CA ASP A 102 -7.67 -3.34 6.49
C ASP A 102 -7.69 -4.85 6.79
N HIS A 103 -6.92 -5.65 6.05
CA HIS A 103 -6.75 -7.08 6.32
C HIS A 103 -5.86 -7.34 7.55
N ALA A 104 -4.83 -6.52 7.80
CA ALA A 104 -4.02 -6.61 9.03
C ALA A 104 -4.83 -6.29 10.30
N VAL A 105 -5.83 -5.40 10.19
CA VAL A 105 -6.76 -5.09 11.29
C VAL A 105 -7.81 -6.19 11.49
N SER A 106 -8.21 -6.89 10.42
CA SER A 106 -9.29 -7.89 10.46
C SER A 106 -8.95 -9.21 11.14
N GLU A 107 -7.67 -9.57 11.31
CA GLU A 107 -7.31 -10.80 12.06
C GLU A 107 -7.52 -10.69 13.59
N VAL A 108 -7.94 -9.52 14.10
CA VAL A 108 -8.16 -9.35 15.53
C VAL A 108 -9.60 -9.73 15.94
N TRP A 109 -10.63 -9.62 15.09
CA TRP A 109 -12.04 -9.82 15.50
C TRP A 109 -12.86 -10.65 14.49
N GLY A 110 -12.73 -11.98 14.58
CA GLY A 110 -13.50 -12.94 13.78
C GLY A 110 -13.72 -14.29 14.46
N GLY A 111 -14.00 -14.27 15.77
CA GLY A 111 -14.53 -15.46 16.45
C GLY A 111 -15.93 -15.77 15.93
N HIS A 112 -16.04 -16.72 14.99
CA HIS A 112 -17.33 -17.25 14.57
C HIS A 112 -17.92 -18.12 15.69
N SER A 113 -18.80 -17.53 16.49
CA SER A 113 -19.91 -18.26 17.14
C SER A 113 -21.15 -18.03 16.29
N ASP A 114 -21.34 -18.81 15.23
CA ASP A 114 -22.60 -18.80 14.49
C ASP A 114 -23.62 -19.69 15.18
N ALA A 115 -24.51 -19.04 15.93
CA ALA A 115 -25.77 -19.59 16.40
C ALA A 115 -26.93 -19.07 15.56
N SER A 116 -27.79 -20.01 15.14
CA SER A 116 -29.23 -19.89 14.83
C SER A 116 -29.70 -19.06 13.62
N GLU A 117 -30.09 -19.81 12.58
CA GLU A 117 -31.48 -19.93 12.06
C GLU A 117 -32.28 -18.65 11.71
N THR A 118 -32.73 -18.52 10.46
CA THR A 118 -34.14 -18.17 10.07
C THR A 118 -34.35 -18.31 8.55
N THR A 119 -35.53 -18.83 8.22
CA THR A 119 -36.08 -19.32 6.95
C THR A 119 -36.48 -18.24 5.93
N ALA A 120 -36.42 -18.60 4.64
CA ALA A 120 -36.73 -17.77 3.47
C ALA A 120 -38.24 -17.63 3.17
N PRO A 121 -38.64 -16.60 2.37
CA PRO A 121 -39.85 -16.69 1.57
C PRO A 121 -39.59 -16.34 0.08
N GLU A 122 -39.87 -17.27 -0.83
CA GLU A 122 -40.05 -16.94 -2.27
C GLU A 122 -41.46 -17.30 -2.72
N THR A 123 -42.19 -16.27 -3.16
CA THR A 123 -43.49 -16.33 -3.83
C THR A 123 -43.29 -16.24 -5.34
N SER A 124 -43.94 -17.12 -6.11
CA SER A 124 -44.08 -17.01 -7.58
C SER A 124 -45.54 -17.25 -8.00
N PRO A 125 -46.20 -16.33 -8.73
CA PRO A 125 -47.48 -16.62 -9.36
C PRO A 125 -47.39 -16.98 -10.86
N THR A 126 -48.35 -17.82 -11.23
CA THR A 126 -48.56 -18.58 -12.47
C THR A 126 -48.84 -17.73 -13.72
N LYS A 127 -48.31 -18.18 -14.88
CA LYS A 127 -48.48 -17.62 -16.23
C LYS A 127 -49.88 -17.95 -16.82
N PRO A 128 -50.58 -17.04 -17.52
CA PRO A 128 -51.82 -17.38 -18.22
C PRO A 128 -51.57 -17.85 -19.66
N LYS A 129 -52.47 -18.73 -20.10
CA LYS A 129 -52.49 -19.46 -21.37
C LYS A 129 -53.21 -18.63 -22.45
N ARG A 130 -52.63 -18.56 -23.66
CA ARG A 130 -53.33 -18.30 -24.92
C ARG A 130 -52.75 -19.20 -26.00
#